data_AF-A0A1I0A5H2-F1
#
_entry.id   AF-A0A1I0A5H2-F1
#
_cell.length_a   1.000
_cell.length_b   1.000
_cell.length_c   1.000
_cell.angle_alpha   90.00
_cell.angle_beta   90.00
_cell.angle_gamma   90.00
#
_symmetry.space_group_name_H-M   'P 1'
#
loop_
_entity.id
_entity.type
_entity.pdbx_description
1 polymer ?
#
loop_
_entity_poly.entity_id
_entity_poly.type
_entity_poly.pdbx_seq_one_letter_code
_entity_poly.pdbx_strand_id
1 'polypeptide(L)'
;MGKLEHFTVHDLRRTFRSLAASLRIPGNVAERCLNHKLKGVEGIYDRHDYFDERRIAHQTVADTIEPLVNFEPVSEMLSTNRERSR
;
A
#
# COMPACT_ATOMS: atom_id res chain seq x y z
N MET A 1 26.72 2.39 -3.94
CA MET A 1 25.40 1.78 -3.65
C MET A 1 25.64 0.34 -3.24
N GLY A 2 25.24 -0.08 -2.03
CA GLY A 2 25.40 -1.46 -1.58
C GLY A 2 24.57 -2.43 -2.43
N LYS A 3 24.96 -3.71 -2.45
CA LYS A 3 24.17 -4.78 -3.07
C LYS A 3 22.80 -4.80 -2.39
N LEU A 4 21.72 -4.75 -3.17
CA LEU A 4 20.37 -4.92 -2.61
C LEU A 4 20.22 -6.36 -2.16
N GLU A 5 19.88 -6.54 -0.89
CA GLU A 5 19.50 -7.83 -0.33
C GLU A 5 18.31 -8.45 -1.08
N HIS A 6 18.13 -9.76 -0.94
CA HIS A 6 17.02 -10.46 -1.61
C HIS A 6 15.67 -9.87 -1.19
N PHE A 7 14.94 -9.32 -2.16
CA PHE A 7 13.63 -8.72 -1.94
C PHE A 7 12.54 -9.79 -1.89
N THR A 8 11.68 -9.70 -0.87
CA THR A 8 10.59 -10.65 -0.61
C THR A 8 9.24 -9.95 -0.56
N VAL A 9 8.14 -10.71 -0.59
CA VAL A 9 6.78 -10.16 -0.39
C VAL A 9 6.64 -9.45 0.96
N HIS A 10 7.39 -9.87 1.99
CA HIS A 10 7.39 -9.20 3.29
C HIS A 10 7.91 -7.76 3.21
N ASP A 11 8.82 -7.47 2.29
CA ASP A 11 9.35 -6.13 2.08
C ASP A 11 8.30 -5.15 1.59
N LEU A 12 7.31 -5.59 0.81
CA LEU A 12 6.17 -4.75 0.43
C LEU A 12 5.40 -4.25 1.67
N ARG A 13 5.23 -5.12 2.68
CA ARG A 13 4.55 -4.75 3.93
C ARG A 13 5.38 -3.79 4.77
N ARG A 14 6.71 -3.99 4.83
CA ARG A 14 7.65 -3.08 5.54
C ARG A 14 7.69 -1.71 4.87
N THR A 15 7.75 -1.68 3.54
CA THR A 15 7.70 -0.46 2.74
C THR A 15 6.39 0.28 2.95
N PHE A 16 5.24 -0.40 2.84
CA PHE A 16 3.93 0.20 3.12
C PHE A 16 3.88 0.80 4.53
N ARG A 17 4.33 0.07 5.56
CA ARG A 17 4.28 0.55 6.94
C ARG A 17 5.08 1.82 7.15
N SER A 18 6.25 1.89 6.53
CA SER A 18 7.16 3.04 6.61
C SER A 18 6.58 4.25 5.88
N LEU A 19 6.03 4.05 4.67
CA LEU A 19 5.34 5.10 3.91
C LEU A 19 4.11 5.64 4.68
N ALA A 20 3.30 4.74 5.24
CA ALA A 20 2.13 5.14 6.01
C ALA A 20 2.50 6.02 7.20
N ALA A 21 3.60 5.70 7.91
CA ALA A 21 4.13 6.53 8.99
C ALA A 21 4.60 7.90 8.49
N SER A 22 5.33 7.97 7.37
CA SER A 22 5.78 9.26 6.81
C SER A 22 4.63 10.15 6.34
N LEU A 23 3.53 9.54 5.90
CA LEU A 23 2.30 10.21 5.49
C LEU A 23 1.37 10.54 6.67
N ARG A 24 1.84 10.33 7.91
CA ARG A 24 1.12 10.61 9.15
C ARG A 24 -0.22 9.86 9.29
N ILE A 25 -0.34 8.69 8.66
CA ILE A 25 -1.49 7.80 8.86
C ILE A 25 -1.44 7.28 10.31
N PRO A 26 -2.57 7.31 11.06
CA PRO A 26 -2.62 6.81 12.43
C PRO A 26 -2.10 5.38 12.56
N GLY A 27 -1.36 5.12 13.63
CA GLY A 27 -0.71 3.82 13.84
C GLY A 27 -1.69 2.65 13.84
N ASN A 28 -2.79 2.75 14.58
CA ASN A 28 -3.85 1.75 14.63
C ASN A 28 -4.45 1.48 13.23
N VAL A 29 -4.71 2.51 12.43
CA VAL A 29 -5.20 2.37 11.05
C VAL A 29 -4.16 1.67 10.16
N ALA A 30 -2.88 2.06 10.24
CA ALA A 30 -1.81 1.43 9.47
C ALA A 30 -1.60 -0.05 9.84
N GLU A 31 -1.70 -0.40 11.12
CA GLU A 31 -1.66 -1.80 11.57
C GLU A 31 -2.86 -2.59 11.02
N ARG A 32 -4.06 -1.99 10.98
CA ARG A 32 -5.26 -2.61 10.42
C ARG A 32 -5.19 -2.78 8.91
N CYS A 33 -4.61 -1.82 8.16
CA CYS A 33 -4.29 -1.99 6.74
C CYS A 33 -3.44 -3.25 6.48
N LEU A 34 -2.54 -3.57 7.41
CA LEU A 34 -1.70 -4.78 7.35
C LEU A 34 -2.39 -6.02 7.92
N ASN A 35 -3.63 -5.94 8.36
CA ASN A 35 -4.35 -7.01 9.06
C ASN A 35 -3.61 -7.51 10.32
N HIS A 36 -2.87 -6.62 10.98
CA HIS A 36 -2.28 -6.93 12.27
C HIS A 36 -3.34 -6.86 13.37
N LYS A 37 -3.16 -7.70 14.40
CA LYS A 37 -3.92 -7.58 15.64
C LYS A 37 -3.34 -6.44 16.47
N LEU A 38 -4.20 -5.54 16.95
CA LEU A 38 -3.81 -4.56 17.96
C LEU A 38 -3.35 -5.30 19.22
N LYS A 39 -2.25 -4.84 19.82
CA LYS A 39 -1.61 -5.51 20.95
C LYS A 39 -2.17 -4.99 22.28
N GLY A 40 -2.08 -5.82 23.32
CA GLY A 40 -2.39 -5.41 24.69
C GLY A 40 -3.85 -5.00 24.89
N VAL A 41 -4.05 -4.04 25.78
CA VAL A 41 -5.38 -3.57 26.23
C VAL A 41 -6.16 -2.89 25.10
N GLU A 42 -5.46 -2.24 24.17
CA GLU A 42 -6.10 -1.59 23.01
C GLU A 42 -6.90 -2.59 22.18
N GLY A 43 -6.38 -3.80 21.94
CA GLY A 43 -7.09 -4.83 21.19
C GLY A 43 -8.33 -5.42 21.89
N ILE A 44 -8.49 -5.17 23.19
CA ILE A 44 -9.67 -5.56 23.98
C ILE A 44 -10.82 -4.60 23.67
N TYR A 45 -10.54 -3.30 23.65
CA TYR A 45 -11.57 -2.26 23.51
C TYR A 45 -11.76 -1.79 22.07
N ASP A 46 -10.69 -1.68 21.30
CA ASP A 46 -10.74 -1.25 19.91
C ASP A 46 -11.09 -2.42 18.99
N ARG A 47 -12.40 -2.54 18.77
CA ARG A 47 -13.03 -3.52 17.88
C ARG A 47 -13.41 -2.93 16.52
N HIS A 48 -13.16 -1.63 16.31
CA HIS A 48 -13.49 -0.97 15.06
C HIS A 48 -12.58 -1.48 13.94
N ASP A 49 -13.14 -1.71 12.75
CA ASP A 49 -12.40 -2.26 11.61
C ASP A 49 -11.72 -1.19 10.75
N TYR A 50 -12.09 0.08 10.98
CA TYR A 50 -11.57 1.28 10.32
C TYR A 50 -11.65 1.19 8.80
N PHE A 51 -12.75 0.66 8.26
CA PHE A 51 -12.86 0.42 6.83
C PHE A 51 -12.60 1.68 5.98
N ASP A 52 -13.25 2.79 6.30
CA ASP A 52 -13.11 4.04 5.54
C ASP A 52 -11.73 4.66 5.69
N GLU A 53 -11.16 4.64 6.89
CA GLU A 53 -9.83 5.16 7.17
C GLU A 53 -8.76 4.31 6.49
N ARG A 54 -8.95 2.98 6.44
CA ARG A 54 -8.05 2.07 5.71
C ARG A 54 -8.11 2.31 4.21
N ARG A 55 -9.31 2.54 3.66
CA ARG A 55 -9.48 2.88 2.25
C ARG A 55 -8.72 4.16 1.91
N ILE A 56 -8.89 5.20 2.71
CA ILE A 56 -8.19 6.47 2.54
C ILE A 56 -6.67 6.26 2.68
N ALA A 57 -6.21 5.55 3.71
CA ALA A 57 -4.80 5.26 3.93
C ALA A 57 -4.15 4.53 2.75
N HIS A 58 -4.82 3.51 2.19
CA HIS A 58 -4.33 2.81 1.00
C HIS A 58 -4.25 3.73 -0.20
N GLN A 59 -5.28 4.55 -0.45
CA GLN A 59 -5.29 5.48 -1.57
C GLN A 59 -4.17 6.51 -1.43
N THR A 60 -3.98 7.11 -0.25
CA THR A 60 -2.92 8.10 -0.02
C THR A 60 -1.51 7.52 -0.28
N VAL A 61 -1.26 6.27 0.13
CA VAL A 61 -0.01 5.59 -0.21
C VAL A 61 0.10 5.33 -1.71
N ALA A 62 -0.99 4.90 -2.35
CA ALA A 62 -1.03 4.65 -3.80
C ALA A 62 -0.70 5.92 -4.60
N ASP A 63 -1.37 7.03 -4.30
CA ASP A 63 -1.16 8.34 -4.93
C ASP A 63 0.29 8.84 -4.76
N THR A 64 0.93 8.47 -3.64
CA THR A 64 2.33 8.84 -3.38
C THR A 64 3.32 8.05 -4.25
N ILE A 65 3.04 6.77 -4.50
CA ILE A 65 3.93 5.90 -5.28
C ILE A 65 3.63 5.91 -6.78
N GLU A 66 2.40 6.26 -7.17
CA GLU A 66 1.94 6.25 -8.56
C GLU A 66 2.86 7.06 -9.49
N PRO A 67 3.31 8.29 -9.14
CA PRO A 67 4.23 9.05 -9.99
C PRO A 67 5.65 8.45 -10.07
N LEU A 68 6.01 7.56 -9.14
CA LEU A 68 7.33 6.92 -9.07
C LEU A 68 7.39 5.64 -9.92
N VAL A 69 6.23 5.06 -10.21
CA VAL A 69 6.10 3.90 -11.07
C VAL A 69 5.71 4.40 -12.45
N ASN A 70 6.58 4.19 -13.46
CA ASN A 70 6.22 4.46 -14.86
C ASN A 70 5.15 3.47 -15.31
N PHE A 71 3.91 3.69 -14.90
CA PHE A 71 2.78 2.86 -15.26
C PHE A 71 2.14 3.45 -16.51
N GLU A 72 2.31 2.78 -17.64
CA GLU A 72 1.49 3.06 -18.81
C GLU A 72 0.03 2.71 -18.45
N PRO A 73 -0.93 3.63 -18.62
CA PRO A 73 -2.32 3.36 -18.32
C PRO A 73 -2.80 2.09 -19.03
N VAL A 74 -3.57 1.24 -18.36
CA VAL A 74 -4.12 0.02 -18.98
C VAL A 74 -4.91 0.34 -20.25
N SER A 75 -5.52 1.53 -20.33
CA SER A 75 -6.18 2.04 -21.54
C SER A 75 -5.24 2.16 -22.75
N GLU A 76 -3.97 2.53 -22.52
CA GLU A 76 -2.94 2.67 -23.55
C GLU A 76 -2.29 1.31 -23.91
N MET A 77 -2.27 0.36 -22.97
CA MET A 77 -1.89 -1.04 -23.24
C MET A 77 -2.95 -1.82 -24.06
N LEU A 78 -4.23 -1.47 -23.94
CA LEU A 78 -5.32 -2.12 -24.69
C LEU A 78 -5.47 -1.57 -26.12
N SER A 79 -5.04 -0.33 -26.39
CA SER A 79 -5.02 0.23 -27.75
C SER A 79 -3.87 -0.36 -28.58
N THR A 80 -2.68 -0.53 -28.00
CA THR A 80 -1.50 -1.11 -28.66
C THR A 80 -1.65 -2.58 -29.03
N ASN A 81 -2.48 -3.35 -28.31
CA ASN A 81 -2.74 -4.76 -28.63
C ASN A 81 -3.77 -4.97 -29.76
N ARG A 82 -4.62 -3.99 -30.07
CA ARG A 82 -5.58 -4.11 -31.19
C ARG A 82 -4.94 -3.87 -32.55
N GLU A 83 -3.87 -3.09 -32.61
CA GLU A 83 -3.18 -2.77 -33.87
C GLU A 83 -2.19 -3.86 -34.31
N ARG A 84 -1.74 -4.73 -33.39
CA ARG A 84 -0.82 -5.84 -33.68
C ARG A 84 -1.49 -7.13 -34.15
N SER A 85 -2.82 -7.20 -34.15
CA SER A 85 -3.61 -8.35 -34.64
C SER A 85 -4.21 -8.13 -36.04
N ARG A 86 -3.64 -7.23 -36.83
CA ARG A 86 -3.94 -7.05 -38.27
C ARG A 86 -2.68 -7.27 -39.10
#